data_AF-A0A6M2E397-F1
#
_entry.id   AF-A0A6M2E397-F1
#
_cell.length_a   1.000
_cell.length_b   1.000
_cell.length_c   1.000
_cell.angle_alpha   90.00
_cell.angle_beta   90.00
_cell.angle_gamma   90.00
#
_symmetry.space_group_name_H-M   'P 1'
#
loop_
_entity.id
_entity.type
_entity.pdbx_description
1 polymer ?
#
loop_
_entity_poly.entity_id
_entity_poly.type
_entity_poly.pdbx_seq_one_letter_code
_entity_poly.pdbx_strand_id
1 'polypeptide(L)'
;EETVTDKLVAPGDGTKITFTNSKADGKDRNGDAKIEIQGVESQFVGLSKEELMKYANDPFWVRLRMALFVLFWLLWVAMLVGAVAIIVLTPRCAPPPQLAWWQSSPVYNVEVASYADSNDDGTGDFVGLLSKLDYIKKLGM
;
A
#
# COMPACT_ATOMS: atom_id res chain seq x y z
N GLU A 1 43.35 27.08 -24.21
CA GLU A 1 43.47 27.76 -22.90
C GLU A 1 42.10 27.89 -22.28
N GLU A 2 42.02 27.42 -21.04
CA GLU A 2 41.09 27.77 -19.95
C GLU A 2 39.66 28.18 -20.31
N THR A 3 38.69 27.38 -19.87
CA THR A 3 37.55 27.75 -19.00
C THR A 3 36.53 26.61 -19.01
N VAL A 4 35.75 26.46 -17.93
CA VAL A 4 34.59 25.53 -17.72
C VAL A 4 34.81 24.34 -16.77
N THR A 5 35.99 24.12 -16.15
CA THR A 5 36.15 23.03 -15.15
C THR A 5 36.33 23.49 -13.70
N ASP A 6 36.01 24.74 -13.35
CA ASP A 6 36.43 25.29 -12.05
C ASP A 6 35.29 25.61 -11.07
N LYS A 7 34.11 25.00 -11.22
CA LYS A 7 32.96 25.32 -10.34
C LYS A 7 32.16 24.14 -9.76
N LEU A 8 32.64 22.89 -9.82
CA LEU A 8 31.84 21.76 -9.30
C LEU A 8 32.55 20.84 -8.29
N VAL A 9 33.65 21.26 -7.67
CA VAL A 9 34.28 20.47 -6.59
C VAL A 9 34.46 21.34 -5.35
N ALA A 10 33.77 20.99 -4.26
CA ALA A 10 33.95 21.61 -2.96
C ALA A 10 35.30 21.18 -2.34
N PRO A 11 36.00 22.05 -1.60
CA PRO A 11 37.34 21.77 -1.11
C PRO A 11 37.28 20.77 0.06
N GLY A 12 37.68 19.53 -0.17
CA GLY A 12 37.79 18.50 0.87
C GLY A 12 37.91 17.07 0.35
N ASP A 13 37.47 16.79 -0.87
CA ASP A 13 37.49 15.42 -1.41
C ASP A 13 38.67 15.19 -2.35
N GLY A 14 39.55 14.26 -1.97
CA GLY A 14 40.67 13.78 -2.79
C GLY A 14 40.26 12.86 -3.94
N THR A 15 38.97 12.76 -4.27
CA THR A 15 38.47 11.88 -5.34
C THR A 15 38.73 12.50 -6.71
N LYS A 16 39.78 12.01 -7.38
CA LYS A 16 40.10 12.36 -8.76
C LYS A 16 39.24 11.55 -9.73
N ILE A 17 38.15 12.15 -10.21
CA ILE A 17 37.28 11.53 -11.22
C ILE A 17 37.95 11.71 -12.59
N THR A 18 38.38 10.63 -13.23
CA THR A 18 38.97 10.65 -14.58
C THR A 18 37.99 10.04 -15.57
N PHE A 19 37.45 10.86 -16.46
CA PHE A 19 36.61 10.41 -17.56
C PHE A 19 37.50 9.99 -18.73
N THR A 20 37.52 8.70 -19.06
CA THR A 20 38.15 8.23 -20.30
C THR A 20 37.06 8.03 -21.35
N ASN A 21 37.22 8.67 -22.50
CA ASN A 21 36.34 8.45 -23.64
C ASN A 21 36.88 7.24 -24.41
N SER A 22 36.10 6.16 -24.53
CA SER A 22 36.51 4.93 -25.19
C SER A 22 36.94 5.23 -26.62
N LYS A 23 38.14 4.78 -27.00
CA LYS A 23 38.60 4.82 -28.39
C LYS A 23 37.63 3.98 -29.22
N ALA A 24 36.93 4.62 -30.15
CA ALA A 24 35.93 4.02 -31.00
C ALA A 24 36.52 2.84 -31.81
N ASP A 25 36.31 1.62 -31.30
CA ASP A 25 36.25 0.43 -32.13
C ASP A 25 34.76 0.04 -32.18
N GLY A 26 34.20 0.00 -33.38
CA GLY A 26 32.78 0.24 -33.66
C GLY A 26 31.80 -0.85 -33.21
N LYS A 27 31.71 -1.12 -31.91
CA LYS A 27 30.74 -2.08 -31.34
C LYS A 27 29.96 -1.58 -30.13
N ASP A 28 29.99 -0.29 -29.81
CA ASP A 28 29.32 0.22 -28.61
C ASP A 28 28.15 1.16 -28.98
N ARG A 29 27.00 0.96 -28.35
CA ARG A 29 25.75 1.70 -28.62
C ARG A 29 25.73 2.97 -27.77
N ASN A 30 25.81 4.11 -28.43
CA ASN A 30 25.71 5.48 -27.89
C ASN A 30 24.98 5.60 -26.52
N GLY A 31 25.73 5.69 -25.42
CA GLY A 31 25.20 6.06 -24.10
C GLY A 31 25.93 5.49 -22.87
N ASP A 32 26.91 4.62 -23.04
CA ASP A 32 27.64 3.94 -21.97
C ASP A 32 28.89 4.72 -21.53
N ALA A 33 28.71 5.66 -20.61
CA ALA A 33 29.82 6.27 -19.88
C ALA A 33 30.30 5.30 -18.77
N LYS A 34 31.43 4.64 -18.99
CA LYS A 34 32.08 3.80 -17.96
C LYS A 34 32.88 4.69 -17.01
N ILE A 35 32.34 4.96 -15.83
CA ILE A 35 33.00 5.73 -14.78
C ILE A 35 33.73 4.76 -13.86
N GLU A 36 35.07 4.72 -13.96
CA GLU A 36 35.90 3.99 -13.01
C GLU A 36 36.21 4.90 -11.81
N ILE A 37 35.44 4.75 -10.74
CA ILE A 37 35.66 5.47 -9.49
C ILE A 37 36.74 4.71 -8.71
N GLN A 38 38.01 5.06 -8.93
CA GLN A 38 39.09 4.62 -8.05
C GLN A 38 39.04 5.47 -6.76
N GLY A 39 38.71 4.83 -5.64
CA GLY A 39 38.85 5.44 -4.31
C GLY A 39 37.54 5.77 -3.58
N VAL A 40 36.52 4.93 -3.67
CA VAL A 40 35.60 4.83 -2.52
C VAL A 40 36.32 3.93 -1.52
N GLU A 41 37.09 4.51 -0.60
CA GLU A 41 37.33 3.83 0.67
C GLU A 41 35.95 3.58 1.27
N SER A 42 35.45 2.36 1.10
CA SER A 42 34.37 1.86 1.92
C SER A 42 34.87 2.02 3.35
N GLN A 43 34.36 3.03 4.06
CA GLN A 43 34.65 3.20 5.47
C GLN A 43 34.50 1.84 6.13
N PHE A 44 35.61 1.30 6.61
CA PHE A 44 35.68 -0.05 7.15
C PHE A 44 34.98 -0.04 8.51
N VAL A 45 33.66 -0.17 8.48
CA VAL A 45 32.82 -0.27 9.68
C VAL A 45 32.69 -1.75 10.05
N GLY A 46 33.79 -2.40 10.45
CA GLY A 46 33.74 -3.80 10.83
C GLY A 46 35.08 -4.44 11.14
N LEU A 47 35.04 -5.66 11.68
CA LEU A 47 36.18 -6.56 11.82
C LEU A 47 36.32 -7.35 10.51
N SER A 48 37.53 -7.61 10.01
CA SER A 48 37.72 -8.37 8.76
C SER A 48 37.12 -9.79 8.92
N LYS A 49 36.67 -10.41 7.83
CA LYS A 49 36.03 -11.74 7.85
C LYS A 49 36.85 -12.78 8.63
N GLU A 50 38.17 -12.73 8.52
CA GLU A 50 39.11 -13.64 9.17
C GLU A 50 39.14 -13.45 10.69
N GLU A 51 39.21 -12.21 11.15
CA GLU A 51 39.19 -11.83 12.56
C GLU A 51 37.79 -12.07 13.18
N LEU A 52 36.72 -11.89 12.40
CA LEU A 52 35.35 -12.17 12.82
C LEU A 52 35.10 -13.67 12.99
N MET A 53 35.51 -14.50 12.03
CA MET A 53 35.27 -15.94 12.07
C MET A 53 36.01 -16.64 13.22
N LYS A 54 37.10 -16.04 13.71
CA LYS A 54 37.84 -16.51 14.90
C LYS A 54 36.99 -16.47 16.17
N TYR A 55 36.13 -15.47 16.34
CA TYR A 55 35.27 -15.30 17.51
C TYR A 55 33.78 -15.64 17.25
N ALA A 56 33.34 -15.68 15.99
CA ALA A 56 31.94 -15.93 15.64
C ALA A 56 31.46 -17.36 15.97
N ASN A 57 32.38 -18.33 16.08
CA ASN A 57 32.07 -19.73 16.37
C ASN A 57 32.15 -20.09 17.87
N ASP A 58 32.24 -19.10 18.76
CA ASP A 58 32.21 -19.36 20.19
C ASP A 58 30.88 -20.03 20.62
N PRO A 59 30.90 -21.03 21.52
CA PRO A 59 29.69 -21.74 21.95
C PRO A 59 28.60 -20.81 22.50
N PHE A 60 29.00 -19.66 23.06
CA PHE A 60 28.08 -18.62 23.51
C PHE A 60 27.34 -17.94 22.35
N TRP A 61 28.06 -17.47 21.32
CA TRP A 61 27.49 -16.78 20.16
C TRP A 61 26.66 -17.69 19.26
N VAL A 62 27.08 -18.94 19.12
CA VAL A 62 26.32 -19.96 18.37
C VAL A 62 25.00 -20.28 19.08
N ARG A 63 25.02 -20.44 20.42
CA ARG A 63 23.81 -20.65 21.22
C ARG A 63 22.90 -19.44 21.20
N LEU A 64 23.45 -18.23 21.29
CA LEU A 64 22.67 -16.98 21.22
C LEU A 64 21.95 -16.84 19.87
N ARG A 65 22.68 -17.07 18.77
CA ARG A 65 22.09 -17.03 17.43
C ARG A 65 20.98 -18.07 17.28
N MET A 66 21.22 -19.31 17.72
CA MET A 66 20.21 -20.37 17.66
C MET A 66 19.01 -20.08 18.57
N ALA A 67 19.23 -19.53 19.77
CA ALA A 67 18.16 -19.13 20.67
C ALA A 67 17.29 -18.02 20.07
N LEU A 68 17.89 -17.02 19.42
CA LEU A 68 17.16 -15.95 18.72
C LEU A 68 16.37 -16.48 17.54
N PHE A 69 16.94 -17.37 16.72
CA PHE A 69 16.21 -18.01 15.62
C PHE A 69 15.04 -18.86 16.13
N VAL A 70 15.25 -19.68 17.16
CA VAL A 70 14.18 -20.49 17.75
C VAL A 70 13.09 -19.60 18.33
N LEU A 71 13.45 -18.55 19.07
CA LEU A 71 12.48 -17.59 19.63
C LEU A 71 11.69 -16.88 18.53
N PHE A 72 12.35 -16.45 17.46
CA PHE A 72 11.69 -15.82 16.31
C PHE A 72 10.64 -16.75 15.69
N TRP A 73 10.99 -18.01 15.44
CA TRP A 73 10.05 -18.99 14.89
C TRP A 73 8.92 -19.34 15.86
N LEU A 74 9.19 -19.45 17.16
CA LEU A 74 8.16 -19.67 18.17
C LEU A 74 7.16 -18.52 18.24
N LEU A 75 7.64 -17.27 18.24
CA LEU A 75 6.78 -16.09 18.21
C LEU A 75 5.97 -16.00 16.92
N TRP A 76 6.61 -16.29 15.78
CA TRP A 76 5.94 -16.29 14.49
C TRP A 76 4.81 -17.34 14.43
N VAL A 77 5.09 -18.57 14.88
CA VAL A 77 4.07 -19.63 14.95
C VAL A 77 2.97 -19.26 15.95
N ALA A 78 3.33 -18.73 17.13
CA ALA A 78 2.34 -18.32 18.14
C ALA A 78 1.41 -17.22 17.61
N MET A 79 1.96 -16.23 16.88
CA MET A 79 1.17 -15.19 16.23
C MET A 79 0.22 -15.78 15.17
N LEU A 80 0.71 -16.70 14.34
CA LEU A 80 -0.08 -17.34 13.29
C LEU A 80 -1.22 -18.19 13.90
N VAL A 81 -0.93 -18.98 14.92
CA VAL A 81 -1.93 -19.77 15.65
C VAL A 81 -2.94 -18.84 16.32
N GLY A 82 -2.49 -17.73 16.92
CA GLY A 82 -3.37 -16.73 17.51
C GLY A 82 -4.36 -16.14 16.50
N ALA A 83 -3.89 -15.78 15.29
CA ALA A 83 -4.76 -15.25 14.23
C ALA A 83 -5.81 -16.28 13.78
N VAL A 84 -5.39 -17.53 13.57
CA VAL A 84 -6.32 -18.63 13.20
C VAL A 84 -7.31 -18.90 14.32
N ALA A 85 -6.86 -18.91 15.58
CA ALA A 85 -7.73 -19.12 16.74
C ALA A 85 -8.81 -18.04 16.83
N ILE A 86 -8.48 -16.77 16.59
CA ILE A 86 -9.47 -15.68 16.56
C ILE A 86 -10.55 -15.99 15.52
N ILE A 87 -10.18 -16.34 14.29
CA ILE A 87 -11.14 -16.63 13.21
C ILE A 87 -12.08 -17.79 13.58
N VAL A 88 -11.55 -18.85 14.22
CA VAL A 88 -12.34 -20.03 14.60
C VAL A 88 -13.23 -19.77 15.82
N LEU A 89 -12.75 -19.00 16.79
CA LEU A 89 -13.45 -18.72 18.03
C LEU A 89 -14.48 -17.59 17.90
N THR A 90 -14.31 -16.67 16.94
CA THR A 90 -15.31 -15.64 16.70
C THR A 90 -16.59 -16.26 16.16
N PRO A 91 -17.75 -16.10 16.84
CA PRO A 91 -19.00 -16.64 16.36
C PRO A 91 -19.38 -16.00 15.02
N ARG A 92 -19.94 -16.81 14.11
CA ARG A 92 -20.43 -16.29 12.84
C ARG A 92 -21.57 -15.32 13.12
N CYS A 93 -21.51 -14.13 12.52
CA CYS A 93 -22.62 -13.18 12.54
C CYS A 93 -23.87 -13.88 12.00
N ALA A 94 -25.00 -13.67 12.68
CA ALA A 94 -26.28 -14.16 12.17
C ALA A 94 -26.56 -13.56 10.79
N PRO A 95 -27.03 -14.35 9.80
CA PRO A 95 -27.40 -13.81 8.52
C PRO A 95 -28.52 -12.77 8.72
N PRO A 96 -28.52 -11.67 7.94
CA PRO A 96 -29.60 -10.70 8.02
C PRO A 96 -30.93 -11.43 7.75
N PRO A 97 -31.98 -11.18 8.55
CA PRO A 97 -33.28 -11.78 8.30
C PRO A 97 -33.77 -11.33 6.92
N GLN A 98 -34.34 -12.26 6.17
CA GLN A 98 -35.04 -11.95 4.93
C GLN A 98 -36.31 -11.16 5.28
N LEU A 99 -36.23 -9.84 5.16
CA LEU A 99 -37.36 -8.94 5.41
C LEU A 99 -38.35 -9.05 4.26
N ALA A 100 -39.65 -9.09 4.58
CA ALA A 100 -40.69 -8.94 3.58
C ALA A 100 -40.66 -7.51 3.00
N TRP A 101 -41.21 -7.30 1.79
CA TRP A 101 -41.18 -6.00 1.12
C TRP A 101 -41.79 -4.85 1.94
N TRP A 102 -42.75 -5.15 2.82
CA TRP A 102 -43.38 -4.18 3.71
C TRP A 102 -42.57 -3.88 4.98
N GLN A 103 -41.55 -4.70 5.29
CA GLN A 103 -40.61 -4.50 6.41
C GLN A 103 -39.32 -3.81 5.97
N SER A 104 -38.97 -3.91 4.68
CA SER A 104 -37.73 -3.33 4.15
C SER A 104 -37.79 -1.83 3.94
N SER A 105 -38.99 -1.27 3.74
CA SER A 105 -39.19 0.13 3.38
C SER A 105 -40.39 0.74 4.13
N PRO A 106 -40.37 2.06 4.39
CA PRO A 106 -41.51 2.77 4.97
C PRO A 106 -42.68 2.81 3.98
N VAL A 107 -43.90 2.57 4.49
CA VAL A 107 -45.14 2.64 3.69
C VAL A 107 -45.74 4.04 3.81
N TYR A 108 -46.09 4.65 2.67
CA TYR A 108 -46.76 5.94 2.61
C TYR A 108 -48.18 5.79 2.10
N ASN A 109 -49.13 6.24 2.92
CA ASN A 109 -50.53 6.27 2.56
C ASN A 109 -50.85 7.62 1.91
N VAL A 110 -51.37 7.58 0.69
CA VAL A 110 -51.75 8.76 -0.09
C VAL A 110 -53.24 8.71 -0.36
N GLU A 111 -53.92 9.80 -0.02
CA GLU A 111 -55.29 10.04 -0.46
C GLU A 111 -55.26 10.72 -1.83
N VAL A 112 -55.70 10.01 -2.87
CA VAL A 112 -55.58 10.46 -4.27
C VAL A 112 -56.29 11.79 -4.50
N ALA A 113 -57.49 11.95 -3.94
CA ALA A 113 -58.34 13.12 -4.11
C ALA A 113 -57.76 14.42 -3.56
N SER A 114 -56.75 14.37 -2.68
CA SER A 114 -56.14 15.55 -2.07
C SER A 114 -54.66 15.75 -2.46
N TYR A 115 -54.09 14.84 -3.25
CA TYR A 115 -52.65 14.80 -3.46
C TYR A 115 -52.16 15.66 -4.64
N ALA A 116 -52.66 15.39 -5.84
CA ALA A 116 -52.24 16.11 -7.04
C ALA A 116 -53.35 16.08 -8.09
N ASP A 117 -53.79 17.26 -8.49
CA ASP A 117 -54.77 17.50 -9.56
C ASP A 117 -54.01 17.69 -10.89
N SER A 118 -54.49 17.06 -11.97
CA SER A 118 -53.91 17.16 -13.31
C SER A 118 -54.81 17.88 -14.34
N ASN A 119 -56.10 18.05 -14.04
CA ASN A 119 -57.12 18.59 -14.93
C ASN A 119 -57.75 19.90 -14.41
N ASP A 120 -57.27 20.43 -13.30
CA ASP A 120 -57.65 21.72 -12.69
C ASP A 120 -59.13 21.76 -12.27
N ASP A 121 -59.67 20.61 -11.84
CA ASP A 121 -61.03 20.48 -11.32
C ASP A 121 -61.13 20.63 -9.80
N GLY A 122 -59.98 20.81 -9.13
CA GLY A 122 -59.85 20.98 -7.68
C GLY A 122 -59.78 19.66 -6.90
N THR A 123 -59.85 18.52 -7.57
CA THR A 123 -59.73 17.19 -6.97
C THR A 123 -58.52 16.46 -7.54
N GLY A 124 -57.75 15.81 -6.67
CA GLY A 124 -56.61 15.00 -7.12
C GLY A 124 -57.04 13.76 -7.89
N ASP A 125 -56.26 13.39 -8.89
CA ASP A 125 -56.53 12.28 -9.79
C ASP A 125 -55.35 11.31 -9.92
N PHE A 126 -55.61 10.14 -10.52
CA PHE A 126 -54.57 9.14 -10.71
C PHE A 126 -53.46 9.60 -11.66
N VAL A 127 -53.77 10.50 -12.60
CA VAL A 127 -52.81 11.04 -13.56
C VAL A 127 -51.82 11.99 -12.85
N GLY A 128 -52.33 12.84 -11.96
CA GLY A 128 -51.57 13.69 -11.07
C GLY A 128 -50.70 12.89 -10.12
N LEU A 129 -51.23 11.82 -9.52
CA LEU A 129 -50.43 10.89 -8.70
C LEU A 129 -49.29 10.25 -9.51
N LEU A 130 -49.57 9.82 -10.74
CA LEU A 130 -48.56 9.22 -11.62
C LEU A 130 -47.39 10.18 -11.89
N SER A 131 -47.68 11.48 -12.07
CA SER A 131 -46.68 12.53 -12.29
C SER A 131 -45.71 12.73 -11.10
N LYS A 132 -46.08 12.24 -9.91
CA LYS A 132 -45.32 12.38 -8.67
C LYS A 132 -44.68 11.08 -8.20
N LEU A 133 -44.81 9.98 -8.93
CA LEU A 133 -44.14 8.71 -8.61
C LEU A 133 -42.63 8.87 -8.46
N ASP A 134 -42.00 9.67 -9.32
CA ASP A 134 -40.56 9.95 -9.23
C ASP A 134 -40.19 10.69 -7.94
N TYR A 135 -41.08 11.53 -7.42
CA TYR A 135 -40.89 12.20 -6.14
C TYR A 135 -40.98 11.22 -4.97
N ILE A 136 -41.97 10.31 -4.98
CA ILE A 136 -42.12 9.26 -3.96
C ILE A 136 -40.90 8.33 -3.96
N LYS A 137 -40.41 7.94 -5.14
CA LYS A 137 -39.17 7.15 -5.28
C LYS A 137 -37.95 7.88 -4.71
N LYS A 138 -37.85 9.20 -4.93
CA LYS A 138 -36.76 10.03 -4.38
C LYS A 138 -36.77 10.10 -2.84
N LEU A 139 -37.94 9.97 -2.22
CA LEU A 139 -38.09 9.91 -0.76
C LEU A 139 -37.59 8.59 -0.15
N GLY A 140 -37.27 7.57 -0.96
CA GLY A 140 -36.77 6.28 -0.49
C GLY A 140 -37.88 5.30 -0.13
N MET A 141 -39.05 5.45 -0.75
CA MET A 141 -40.18 4.54 -0.67
C MET A 141 -40.24 3.62 -1.87
#